data_AF-A0A699UFE2-F1
#
_entry.id   AF-A0A699UFE2-F1
#
_cell.length_a   1.000
_cell.length_b   1.000
_cell.length_c   1.000
_cell.angle_alpha   90.00
_cell.angle_beta   90.00
_cell.angle_gamma   90.00
#
_symmetry.space_group_name_H-M   'P 1'
#
loop_
_entity.id
_entity.type
_entity.pdbx_description
1 polymer ?
#
loop_
_entity_poly.entity_id
_entity_poly.type
_entity_poly.pdbx_seq_one_letter_code
_entity_poly.pdbx_strand_id
1 'polypeptide(L)'
;QSSDDEPPEVELKELPPHLEYAFLGDNEKWPVIIAKDLNVNEKTALINVLKSRKKAIAWKLTDIRGIDPEFCTHKILLEEDYSPKVRSQRRVNLKIHDVIKKEVEKQ
;
A
#
# COMPACT_ATOMS: atom_id res chain seq x y z
N GLN A 1 -16.48 19.86 -3.66
CA GLN A 1 -16.62 18.39 -3.63
C GLN A 1 -15.82 17.90 -2.45
N SER A 2 -16.54 17.44 -1.43
CA SER A 2 -16.08 17.07 -0.09
C SER A 2 -16.20 15.56 0.06
N SER A 3 -15.44 14.85 -0.77
CA SER A 3 -15.22 13.42 -0.67
C SER A 3 -13.73 13.24 -0.42
N ASP A 4 -13.36 12.24 0.37
CA ASP A 4 -11.98 11.77 0.57
C ASP A 4 -11.20 12.41 1.75
N ASP A 5 -11.78 12.43 2.95
CA ASP A 5 -11.00 12.66 4.18
C ASP A 5 -11.42 11.67 5.30
N GLU A 6 -11.80 10.46 4.91
CA GLU A 6 -12.00 9.37 5.86
C GLU A 6 -10.68 8.63 6.08
N PRO A 7 -10.19 8.55 7.33
CA PRO A 7 -8.95 7.87 7.63
C PRO A 7 -9.04 6.39 7.22
N PRO A 8 -7.97 5.81 6.66
CA PRO A 8 -7.92 4.38 6.45
C PRO A 8 -8.00 3.69 7.82
N GLU A 9 -8.84 2.67 7.91
CA GLU A 9 -8.91 1.80 9.08
C GLU A 9 -7.65 0.93 9.08
N VAL A 10 -6.56 1.45 9.66
CA VAL A 10 -5.24 0.81 9.68
C VAL A 10 -5.02 0.16 11.05
N GLU A 11 -4.99 -1.16 11.08
CA GLU A 11 -4.44 -1.92 12.21
C GLU A 11 -2.92 -1.65 12.29
N LEU A 12 -2.47 -0.88 13.29
CA LEU A 12 -1.05 -0.62 13.50
C LEU A 12 -0.34 -1.93 13.86
N LYS A 13 0.58 -2.35 12.99
CA LYS A 13 1.39 -3.55 13.20
C LYS A 13 2.58 -3.23 14.09
N GLU A 14 3.13 -4.25 14.74
CA GLU A 14 4.40 -4.10 15.46
C GLU A 14 5.52 -3.73 14.48
N LEU A 15 6.20 -2.63 14.78
CA LEU A 15 7.30 -2.13 13.97
C LEU A 15 8.65 -2.66 14.49
N PRO A 16 9.65 -2.81 13.61
CA PRO A 16 11.04 -2.99 14.01
C PRO A 16 11.51 -1.87 14.95
N PRO A 17 12.48 -2.12 15.85
CA PRO A 17 12.88 -1.19 16.91
C PRO A 17 13.47 0.14 16.42
N HIS A 18 13.90 0.22 15.15
CA HIS A 18 14.46 1.42 14.53
C HIS A 18 13.39 2.29 13.85
N LEU A 19 12.12 1.85 13.83
CA LEU A 19 11.00 2.57 13.23
C LEU A 19 9.97 2.96 14.30
N GLU A 20 9.31 4.08 14.10
CA GLU A 20 8.23 4.57 14.94
C GLU A 20 7.09 5.14 14.10
N TYR A 21 5.89 5.18 14.67
CA TYR A 21 4.75 5.84 14.05
C TYR A 21 4.75 7.33 14.37
N ALA A 22 4.43 8.14 13.36
CA ALA A 22 4.15 9.56 13.45
C ALA A 22 2.82 9.86 12.74
N PHE A 23 2.12 10.91 13.16
CA PHE A 23 0.77 11.19 12.65
C PHE A 23 0.70 12.55 11.95
N LEU A 24 0.09 12.58 10.76
CA LEU A 24 -0.01 13.80 9.95
C LEU A 24 -1.30 14.60 10.17
N GLY A 25 -2.24 14.16 11.01
CA GLY A 25 -3.53 14.83 11.25
C GLY A 25 -3.86 14.99 12.74
N ASP A 26 -4.83 15.84 13.04
CA ASP A 26 -5.15 16.28 14.42
C ASP A 26 -5.77 15.17 15.29
N ASN A 27 -6.22 14.07 14.68
CA ASN A 27 -6.87 12.94 15.38
C ASN A 27 -6.15 11.60 15.15
N GLU A 28 -4.82 11.59 14.95
CA GLU A 28 -4.04 10.35 14.70
C GLU A 28 -4.50 9.56 13.45
N LYS A 29 -5.27 10.21 12.58
CA LYS A 29 -5.97 9.63 11.43
C LYS A 29 -5.08 9.16 10.27
N TRP A 30 -3.81 9.55 10.27
CA TRP A 30 -2.89 9.33 9.15
C TRP A 30 -1.52 8.90 9.67
N PRO A 31 -1.33 7.60 9.99
CA PRO A 31 -0.06 7.07 10.46
C PRO A 31 0.97 7.05 9.35
N VAL A 32 2.17 7.52 9.64
CA VAL A 32 3.38 7.43 8.82
C VAL A 32 4.44 6.74 9.64
N ILE A 33 5.24 5.89 9.00
CA ILE A 33 6.37 5.24 9.63
C ILE A 33 7.62 6.08 9.37
N ILE A 34 8.30 6.50 10.44
CA ILE A 34 9.55 7.27 10.38
C ILE A 34 10.66 6.55 11.14
N ALA A 35 11.91 6.95 10.91
CA ALA A 35 13.04 6.43 11.68
C ALA A 35 13.01 6.98 13.12
N LYS A 36 13.14 6.06 14.08
CA LYS A 36 13.15 6.39 15.52
C LYS A 36 14.35 7.26 15.91
N ASP A 37 15.48 7.05 15.23
CA ASP A 37 16.79 7.66 15.54
C ASP A 37 16.91 9.12 15.09
N LEU A 38 15.88 9.70 14.48
CA LEU A 38 15.87 11.11 14.07
C LEU A 38 15.88 12.06 15.28
N ASN A 39 16.57 13.20 15.15
CA ASN A 39 16.51 14.23 16.18
C ASN A 39 15.13 14.91 16.22
N VAL A 40 14.73 15.49 17.35
CA VAL A 40 13.40 16.12 17.53
C VAL A 40 13.14 17.21 16.49
N ASN A 41 14.16 18.02 16.19
CA ASN A 41 14.08 19.07 15.15
C ASN A 41 13.91 18.49 13.74
N GLU A 42 14.57 17.37 13.44
CA GLU A 42 14.45 16.69 12.15
C GLU A 42 13.09 16.02 12.00
N LYS A 43 12.59 15.37 13.06
CA LYS A 43 11.25 14.75 13.10
C LYS A 43 10.17 15.80 12.84
N THR A 44 10.22 16.93 13.54
CA THR A 44 9.24 18.01 13.36
C THR A 44 9.32 18.63 11.97
N ALA A 45 10.52 18.88 11.44
CA ALA A 45 10.70 19.36 10.07
C ALA A 45 10.14 18.37 9.03
N LEU A 46 10.43 17.08 9.18
CA LEU A 46 9.93 16.01 8.32
C LEU A 46 8.40 15.95 8.34
N ILE A 47 7.79 15.91 9.53
CA ILE A 47 6.33 15.88 9.69
C ILE A 47 5.69 17.10 9.04
N ASN A 48 6.29 18.30 9.18
CA ASN A 48 5.76 19.52 8.55
C ASN A 48 5.82 19.44 7.02
N VAL A 49 6.91 18.93 6.45
CA VAL A 49 7.02 18.72 5.00
C VAL A 49 5.97 17.72 4.53
N LEU A 50 5.80 16.61 5.23
CA LEU A 50 4.80 15.59 4.90
C LEU A 50 3.37 16.12 5.03
N LYS A 51 3.07 16.92 6.06
CA LYS A 51 1.78 17.62 6.22
C LYS A 51 1.51 18.56 5.06
N SER A 52 2.53 19.26 4.55
CA SER A 52 2.40 20.14 3.38
C SER A 52 2.16 19.38 2.06
N ARG A 53 2.66 18.14 1.98
CA ARG A 53 2.62 17.27 0.78
C ARG A 53 1.70 16.07 0.92
N LYS A 54 0.65 16.14 1.75
CA LYS A 54 -0.30 15.03 1.96
C LYS A 54 -0.84 14.43 0.67
N LYS A 55 -1.14 15.27 -0.34
CA LYS A 55 -1.65 14.85 -1.65
C LYS A 55 -0.69 14.00 -2.48
N ALA A 56 0.59 13.97 -2.12
CA ALA A 56 1.59 13.13 -2.79
C ALA A 56 1.68 11.73 -2.16
N ILE A 57 1.09 11.53 -0.98
CA ILE A 57 1.04 10.25 -0.29
C ILE A 57 -0.27 9.58 -0.67
N ALA A 58 -0.18 8.41 -1.31
CA ALA A 58 -1.35 7.60 -1.61
C ALA A 58 -1.62 6.66 -0.43
N TRP A 59 -2.83 6.74 0.14
CA TRP A 59 -3.25 5.89 1.24
C TRP A 59 -4.10 4.73 0.75
N LYS A 60 -4.88 4.96 -0.30
CA LYS A 60 -5.64 3.97 -1.05
C LYS A 60 -5.11 3.89 -2.48
N LEU A 61 -5.38 2.77 -3.15
CA LEU A 61 -5.03 2.61 -4.58
C LEU A 61 -5.66 3.69 -5.46
N THR A 62 -6.84 4.18 -5.09
CA THR A 62 -7.55 5.28 -5.73
C THR A 62 -6.81 6.62 -5.66
N ASP A 63 -5.92 6.79 -4.68
CA ASP A 63 -5.18 8.04 -4.48
C ASP A 63 -3.93 8.11 -5.37
N ILE A 64 -3.52 6.99 -5.97
CA ILE A 64 -2.35 6.93 -6.86
C ILE A 64 -2.69 7.58 -8.19
N ARG A 65 -2.32 8.85 -8.35
CA ARG A 65 -2.55 9.63 -9.56
C ARG A 65 -1.91 8.94 -10.78
N GLY A 66 -2.75 8.47 -11.71
CA GLY A 66 -2.33 7.73 -12.90
C GLY A 66 -2.71 6.24 -12.90
N ILE A 67 -3.22 5.73 -11.77
CA ILE A 67 -3.88 4.42 -11.69
C ILE A 67 -5.37 4.67 -11.52
N ASP A 68 -6.07 4.92 -12.61
CA ASP A 68 -7.53 4.91 -12.61
C ASP A 68 -7.99 3.48 -12.90
N PRO A 69 -8.75 2.80 -12.02
CA PRO A 69 -9.27 1.45 -12.27
C PRO A 69 -10.01 1.32 -13.60
N GLU A 70 -10.69 2.39 -14.07
CA GLU A 70 -11.36 2.39 -15.37
C GLU A 70 -10.36 2.34 -16.52
N PHE A 71 -9.26 3.10 -16.43
CA PHE A 71 -8.21 3.15 -17.47
C PHE A 71 -7.14 2.06 -17.34
N CYS A 72 -6.96 1.46 -16.17
CA CYS A 72 -5.96 0.42 -15.92
C CYS A 72 -6.46 -1.00 -16.24
N THR A 73 -7.68 -1.15 -16.76
CA THR A 73 -8.15 -2.42 -17.31
C THR A 73 -7.49 -2.70 -18.66
N HIS A 74 -6.40 -3.46 -18.62
CA HIS A 74 -5.81 -4.00 -19.83
C HIS A 74 -6.70 -5.14 -20.33
N LYS A 75 -7.34 -4.96 -21.49
CA LYS A 75 -8.07 -6.03 -22.17
C LYS A 75 -7.09 -6.82 -23.02
N ILE A 76 -6.87 -8.09 -22.66
CA ILE A 76 -6.16 -9.03 -23.53
C ILE A 76 -7.16 -9.49 -24.59
N LEU A 77 -6.93 -9.10 -25.84
CA LEU A 77 -7.73 -9.58 -26.96
C LEU A 77 -7.37 -11.05 -27.24
N LEU A 78 -8.39 -11.90 -27.34
CA LEU A 78 -8.26 -13.30 -27.74
C LEU A 78 -8.95 -13.49 -29.10
N GLU A 79 -8.55 -14.51 -29.85
CA GLU A 79 -9.23 -14.90 -31.10
C GLU A 79 -10.66 -15.35 -30.80
N GLU A 80 -11.61 -15.09 -31.71
CA GLU A 80 -13.05 -15.34 -31.51
C GLU A 80 -13.40 -16.82 -31.26
N ASP A 81 -12.59 -17.74 -31.80
CA ASP A 81 -12.74 -19.19 -31.66
C ASP A 81 -11.86 -19.80 -30.54
N TYR A 82 -11.18 -18.97 -29.75
CA TYR A 82 -10.31 -19.43 -28.69
C TYR A 82 -11.08 -20.00 -27.49
N SER A 83 -10.89 -21.29 -27.22
CA SER A 83 -11.41 -21.95 -26.01
C SER A 83 -10.44 -21.82 -24.82
N PRO A 84 -10.91 -21.51 -23.60
CA PRO A 84 -10.04 -21.47 -22.41
C PRO A 84 -9.43 -22.85 -22.13
N LYS A 85 -8.12 -22.88 -21.85
CA LYS A 85 -7.38 -24.12 -21.54
C LYS A 85 -6.88 -24.10 -20.10
N VAL A 86 -7.30 -25.09 -19.32
CA VAL A 86 -6.79 -25.31 -17.97
C VAL A 86 -5.60 -26.27 -18.03
N ARG A 87 -4.47 -25.88 -17.44
CA ARG A 87 -3.33 -26.79 -17.21
C ARG A 87 -3.29 -27.19 -15.74
N SER A 88 -2.94 -28.45 -15.47
CA SER A 88 -2.72 -28.94 -14.11
C SER A 88 -1.63 -28.12 -13.42
N GLN A 89 -1.91 -27.63 -12.21
CA GLN A 89 -0.93 -26.92 -11.40
C GLN A 89 0.26 -27.83 -11.10
N ARG A 90 1.47 -27.31 -11.29
CA ARG A 90 2.69 -28.07 -10.98
C ARG A 90 2.90 -28.14 -9.46
N ARG A 91 3.42 -29.27 -8.97
CA ARG A 91 3.81 -29.39 -7.56
C ARG A 91 4.98 -28.43 -7.28
N VAL A 92 4.83 -27.64 -6.21
CA VAL A 92 5.87 -26.73 -5.72
C VAL A 92 6.64 -27.42 -4.59
N ASN A 93 7.92 -27.10 -4.43
CA ASN A 93 8.73 -27.57 -3.30
C ASN A 93 8.17 -27.00 -1.99
N LEU A 94 7.98 -27.86 -0.99
CA LEU A 94 7.45 -27.50 0.33
C LEU A 94 8.23 -26.36 1.00
N LYS A 95 9.56 -26.27 0.79
CA LYS A 95 10.39 -25.19 1.39
C LYS A 95 10.02 -23.79 0.90
N ILE A 96 9.48 -23.67 -0.32
CA ILE A 96 9.13 -22.39 -0.95
C ILE A 96 7.63 -22.11 -0.84
N HIS A 97 6.82 -23.14 -0.57
CA HIS A 97 5.36 -23.03 -0.47
C HIS A 97 4.93 -21.97 0.54
N ASP A 98 5.51 -21.96 1.74
CA ASP A 98 5.12 -21.03 2.79
C ASP A 98 5.49 -19.57 2.47
N VAL A 99 6.56 -19.36 1.71
CA VAL A 99 6.96 -18.03 1.23
C VAL A 99 5.97 -17.53 0.19
N ILE A 100 5.58 -18.38 -0.77
CA ILE A 100 4.59 -18.03 -1.79
C ILE A 100 3.24 -17.73 -1.14
N LYS A 101 2.80 -18.57 -0.19
CA LYS A 101 1.52 -18.39 0.51
C LYS A 101 1.48 -17.03 1.23
N LYS A 102 2.52 -16.70 1.98
CA LYS A 102 2.64 -15.40 2.65
C LYS A 102 2.63 -14.23 1.68
N GLU A 103 3.21 -14.38 0.49
CA GLU A 103 3.22 -13.31 -0.51
C GLU A 103 1.83 -13.11 -1.15
N VAL A 104 1.12 -14.20 -1.44
CA VAL A 104 -0.23 -14.15 -2.02
C VAL A 104 -1.23 -13.54 -1.03
N GLU A 105 -1.12 -13.85 0.26
CA GLU A 105 -2.02 -13.33 1.31
C GLU A 105 -1.74 -11.87 1.70
N LYS A 106 -0.70 -11.21 1.14
CA LYS A 106 -0.44 -9.78 1.38
C LYS A 106 -1.32 -8.84 0.55
N GLN A 107 -1.90 -9.33 -0.56
CA GLN A 107 -2.81 -8.56 -1.40
C GLN A 107 -4.18 -8.42 -0.75
#